data_AF-A0A8J3TFD2-F1
#
_entry.id   AF-A0A8J3TFD2-F1
#
_cell.length_a   1.000
_cell.length_b   1.000
_cell.length_c   1.000
_cell.angle_alpha   90.00
_cell.angle_beta   90.00
_cell.angle_gamma   90.00
#
_symmetry.space_group_name_H-M   'P 1'
#
loop_
_entity.id
_entity.type
_entity.pdbx_description
1 polymer ?
#
loop_
_entity_poly.entity_id
_entity_poly.type
_entity_poly.pdbx_seq_one_letter_code
_entity_poly.pdbx_strand_id
1 'polypeptide(L)'
;MTLQSLTKDSAAGHRRQRVRTFVIQPLVVILALLMFWYAGTGAFVSTRDGLNMLDGTNPQVDALRQRSQFEQLRRDLAAQVPPGTRMYPELPWDLWRHRLIEFGIMAGARMVPDPGQAQVRVKVVEDPAAPNGVRLVVTRVG
;
A
#
# COMPACT_ATOMS: atom_id res chain seq x y z
N MET A 1 64.43 28.44 -39.09
CA MET A 1 63.15 28.41 -38.35
C MET A 1 62.37 27.20 -38.86
N THR A 2 62.08 26.27 -37.96
CA THR A 2 61.99 24.82 -38.19
C THR A 2 60.54 24.33 -38.36
N LEU A 3 60.22 23.79 -39.54
CA LEU A 3 58.93 23.14 -39.87
C LEU A 3 58.70 21.79 -39.16
N GLN A 4 59.67 21.29 -38.39
CA GLN A 4 59.58 19.99 -37.70
C GLN A 4 58.86 20.04 -36.33
N SER A 5 58.64 21.21 -35.73
CA SER A 5 57.96 21.28 -34.41
C SER A 5 56.44 21.19 -34.51
N LEU A 6 55.84 21.63 -35.63
CA LEU A 6 54.38 21.66 -35.82
C LEU A 6 53.74 20.29 -36.09
N THR A 7 54.49 19.31 -36.62
CA THR A 7 53.97 17.96 -36.91
C THR A 7 54.01 17.03 -35.70
N LYS A 8 54.91 17.27 -34.75
CA LYS A 8 55.07 16.42 -33.56
C LYS A 8 53.92 16.61 -32.55
N ASP A 9 53.39 17.83 -32.44
CA ASP A 9 52.29 18.14 -31.53
C ASP A 9 50.92 17.65 -32.04
N SER A 10 50.72 17.62 -33.37
CA SER A 10 49.47 17.09 -33.97
C SER A 10 49.30 15.58 -33.79
N ALA A 11 50.39 14.80 -33.85
CA ALA A 11 50.35 13.35 -33.69
C ALA A 11 50.09 12.92 -32.23
N ALA A 12 50.59 13.70 -31.26
CA ALA A 12 50.38 13.47 -29.83
C ALA A 12 48.92 13.75 -29.41
N GLY A 13 48.29 14.78 -29.99
CA GLY A 13 46.88 15.10 -29.77
C GLY A 13 45.94 13.99 -30.26
N HIS A 14 46.17 13.47 -31.47
CA HIS A 14 45.35 12.40 -32.05
C HIS A 14 45.49 11.06 -31.33
N ARG A 15 46.68 10.72 -30.81
CA ARG A 15 46.87 9.51 -29.97
C ARG A 15 46.16 9.64 -28.62
N ARG A 16 46.29 10.79 -27.94
CA ARG A 16 45.59 11.01 -26.66
C ARG A 16 44.08 11.00 -26.83
N GLN A 17 43.56 11.56 -27.92
CA GLN A 17 42.12 11.59 -28.20
C GLN A 17 41.58 10.19 -28.51
N ARG A 18 42.28 9.37 -29.31
CA ARG A 18 41.88 7.96 -29.53
C ARG A 18 41.91 7.13 -28.25
N VAL A 19 42.97 7.22 -27.45
CA VAL A 19 43.07 6.44 -26.20
C VAL A 19 41.98 6.85 -25.20
N ARG A 20 41.61 8.13 -25.14
CA ARG A 20 40.49 8.60 -24.29
C ARG A 20 39.15 8.04 -24.75
N THR A 21 38.90 7.98 -26.06
CA THR A 21 37.68 7.39 -26.62
C THR A 21 37.61 5.88 -26.35
N PHE A 22 38.73 5.14 -26.44
CA PHE A 22 38.77 3.71 -26.18
C PHE A 22 38.47 3.32 -24.72
N VAL A 23 38.74 4.19 -23.75
CA VAL A 23 38.43 3.94 -22.33
C VAL A 23 37.03 4.45 -21.95
N ILE A 24 36.60 5.57 -22.52
CA ILE A 24 35.28 6.15 -22.23
C ILE A 24 34.15 5.28 -22.80
N GLN A 25 34.34 4.73 -24.01
CA GLN A 25 33.32 3.93 -24.69
C GLN A 25 32.86 2.68 -23.90
N PRO A 26 33.74 1.80 -23.39
CA PRO A 26 33.29 0.66 -22.59
C PRO A 26 32.65 1.09 -21.26
N LEU A 27 33.10 2.21 -20.68
CA LEU A 27 32.55 2.73 -19.44
C LEU A 27 31.09 3.19 -19.61
N VAL A 28 30.79 3.87 -20.72
CA VAL A 28 29.43 4.24 -21.10
C VAL A 28 28.57 3.01 -21.38
N VAL A 29 29.12 1.98 -22.05
CA VAL A 29 28.40 0.72 -22.31
C VAL A 29 28.07 -0.02 -21.01
N ILE A 30 29.02 -0.12 -20.07
CA ILE A 30 28.79 -0.73 -18.76
C ILE A 30 27.73 0.06 -17.97
N LEU A 31 27.82 1.39 -17.97
CA LEU A 31 26.84 2.24 -17.29
C LEU A 31 25.43 2.08 -17.91
N ALA A 32 25.34 2.03 -19.24
CA ALA A 32 24.08 1.79 -19.94
C ALA A 32 23.51 0.41 -19.64
N LEU A 33 24.34 -0.63 -19.58
CA LEU A 33 23.93 -1.98 -19.20
C LEU A 33 23.46 -2.05 -17.74
N LEU A 34 24.14 -1.36 -16.81
CA LEU A 34 23.71 -1.27 -15.42
C LEU A 34 22.38 -0.53 -15.28
N MET A 35 22.19 0.57 -16.01
CA MET A 35 20.91 1.30 -16.03
C MET A 35 19.80 0.44 -16.64
N PHE A 36 20.09 -0.30 -17.71
CA PHE A 36 19.14 -1.22 -18.33
C PHE A 36 18.76 -2.37 -17.40
N TRP A 37 19.73 -2.94 -16.69
CA TRP A 37 19.50 -3.98 -15.69
C TRP A 37 18.67 -3.45 -14.52
N TYR A 38 19.02 -2.27 -14.00
CA TYR A 38 18.29 -1.63 -12.90
C TYR A 38 16.84 -1.31 -13.29
N ALA A 39 16.62 -0.81 -14.51
CA ALA A 39 15.27 -0.61 -15.05
C ALA A 39 14.51 -1.95 -15.20
N GLY A 40 15.18 -3.02 -15.63
CA GLY A 40 14.60 -4.36 -15.72
C GLY A 40 14.17 -4.94 -14.38
N THR A 41 14.92 -4.69 -13.29
CA THR A 41 14.54 -5.17 -11.95
C THR A 41 13.22 -4.58 -11.44
N GLY A 42 12.90 -3.33 -11.80
CA GLY A 42 11.61 -2.71 -11.43
C GLY A 42 10.41 -3.37 -12.10
N ALA A 43 10.55 -3.77 -13.38
CA ALA A 43 9.48 -4.43 -14.13
C ALA A 43 9.21 -5.86 -13.62
N PHE A 44 10.25 -6.59 -13.20
CA PHE A 44 10.11 -7.92 -12.61
C PHE A 44 9.42 -7.88 -11.24
N VAL A 45 9.73 -6.89 -10.40
CA VAL A 45 9.04 -6.71 -9.11
C VAL A 45 7.55 -6.41 -9.33
N SER A 46 7.22 -5.50 -10.25
CA SER A 46 5.81 -5.18 -10.55
C SER A 46 5.05 -6.36 -11.17
N THR A 47 5.69 -7.16 -12.03
CA THR A 47 5.06 -8.34 -12.63
C THR A 47 4.87 -9.45 -11.60
N ARG A 48 5.84 -9.65 -10.69
CA ARG A 48 5.73 -10.60 -9.59
C ARG A 48 4.65 -10.18 -8.59
N ASP A 49 4.56 -8.89 -8.29
CA ASP A 49 3.49 -8.35 -7.43
C ASP A 49 2.12 -8.52 -8.10
N GLY A 50 2.01 -8.30 -9.42
CA GLY A 50 0.80 -8.54 -10.19
C GLY A 50 0.40 -10.02 -10.30
N LEU A 51 1.36 -10.93 -10.43
CA LEU A 51 1.10 -12.38 -10.41
C LEU A 51 0.70 -12.85 -8.99
N ASN A 52 1.35 -12.33 -7.95
CA ASN A 52 0.97 -12.61 -6.57
C ASN A 52 -0.41 -12.04 -6.20
N MET A 53 -0.87 -10.98 -6.88
CA MET A 53 -2.25 -10.49 -6.75
C MET A 53 -3.27 -11.47 -7.34
N LEU A 54 -2.90 -12.20 -8.40
CA LEU A 54 -3.77 -13.22 -9.03
C LEU A 54 -3.83 -14.52 -8.21
N ASP A 55 -2.73 -14.91 -7.58
CA ASP A 55 -2.64 -16.14 -6.78
C ASP A 55 -3.14 -15.98 -5.33
N GLY A 56 -3.69 -14.82 -4.95
CA GLY A 56 -4.35 -14.60 -3.66
C GLY A 56 -3.43 -14.72 -2.43
N THR A 57 -2.12 -14.84 -2.63
CA THR A 57 -1.12 -15.08 -1.57
C THR A 57 -0.31 -13.82 -1.29
N ASN A 58 -0.96 -12.65 -1.33
CA ASN A 58 -0.30 -11.37 -1.09
C ASN A 58 -0.86 -10.71 0.19
N PRO A 59 -0.05 -10.52 1.25
CA PRO A 59 -0.48 -9.82 2.45
C PRO A 59 -0.95 -8.38 2.19
N GLN A 60 -0.57 -7.77 1.07
CA GLN A 60 -1.12 -6.47 0.64
C GLN A 60 -2.58 -6.56 0.21
N VAL A 61 -3.00 -7.66 -0.42
CA VAL A 61 -4.41 -7.87 -0.82
C VAL A 61 -5.28 -8.04 0.41
N ASP A 62 -4.81 -8.76 1.42
CA ASP A 62 -5.49 -8.90 2.70
C ASP A 62 -5.59 -7.55 3.43
N ALA A 63 -4.52 -6.75 3.43
CA ALA A 63 -4.55 -5.41 4.02
C ALA A 63 -5.53 -4.46 3.29
N LEU A 64 -5.58 -4.51 1.96
CA LEU A 64 -6.53 -3.73 1.15
C LEU A 64 -7.97 -4.17 1.39
N ARG A 65 -8.22 -5.48 1.48
CA ARG A 65 -9.53 -6.04 1.82
C ARG A 65 -9.96 -5.65 3.23
N GLN A 66 -9.05 -5.71 4.20
CA GLN A 66 -9.33 -5.31 5.57
C GLN A 66 -9.65 -3.81 5.66
N ARG A 67 -8.93 -2.98 4.89
CA ARG A 67 -9.22 -1.55 4.78
C ARG A 67 -10.59 -1.27 4.18
N SER A 68 -10.99 -2.00 3.13
CA SER A 68 -12.33 -1.83 2.53
C SER A 68 -13.44 -2.27 3.49
N GLN A 69 -13.23 -3.36 4.22
CA GLN A 69 -14.13 -3.81 5.29
C GLN A 69 -14.31 -2.74 6.37
N PHE A 70 -13.23 -2.13 6.84
CA PHE A 70 -13.28 -1.07 7.84
C PHE A 70 -14.03 0.18 7.35
N GLU A 71 -13.76 0.65 6.14
CA GLU A 71 -14.47 1.82 5.60
C GLU A 71 -15.95 1.54 5.34
N GLN A 72 -16.32 0.32 4.99
CA GLN A 72 -17.73 -0.06 4.90
C GLN A 72 -18.39 -0.04 6.27
N LEU A 73 -17.82 -0.72 7.27
CA LEU A 73 -18.39 -0.79 8.61
C LEU A 73 -18.50 0.59 9.27
N ARG A 74 -17.51 1.47 9.06
CA ARG A 74 -17.57 2.86 9.54
C ARG A 74 -18.77 3.60 8.96
N ARG A 75 -19.03 3.45 7.65
CA ARG A 75 -20.18 4.08 6.97
C ARG A 75 -21.49 3.47 7.43
N ASP A 76 -21.57 2.15 7.50
CA ASP A 76 -22.78 1.43 7.94
C ASP A 76 -23.14 1.79 9.38
N LEU A 77 -22.14 1.91 10.26
CA LEU A 77 -22.35 2.31 11.65
C LEU A 77 -22.87 3.74 11.75
N ALA A 78 -22.24 4.69 11.06
CA ALA A 78 -22.69 6.08 11.05
C ALA A 78 -24.10 6.25 10.45
N ALA A 79 -24.49 5.39 9.51
CA ALA A 79 -25.82 5.40 8.92
C ALA A 79 -26.89 4.79 9.85
N GLN A 80 -26.53 3.76 10.63
CA GLN A 80 -27.49 3.01 11.46
C GLN A 80 -27.57 3.48 12.92
N VAL A 81 -26.52 4.09 13.45
CA VAL A 81 -26.41 4.51 14.85
C VAL A 81 -26.36 6.03 14.92
N PRO A 82 -27.45 6.69 15.37
CA PRO A 82 -27.45 8.13 15.56
C PRO A 82 -26.43 8.58 16.62
N PRO A 83 -25.87 9.81 16.50
CA PRO A 83 -25.05 10.39 17.55
C PRO A 83 -25.77 10.43 18.90
N GLY A 84 -25.04 10.20 19.99
CA GLY A 84 -25.57 10.18 21.36
C GLY A 84 -26.21 8.85 21.79
N THR A 85 -26.37 7.89 20.87
CA THR A 85 -26.92 6.56 21.18
C THR A 85 -26.00 5.77 22.11
N ARG A 86 -26.58 5.08 23.11
CA ARG A 86 -25.81 4.16 23.97
C ARG A 86 -25.59 2.83 23.26
N MET A 87 -24.35 2.51 22.96
CA MET A 87 -23.95 1.37 22.15
C MET A 87 -23.15 0.36 22.97
N TYR A 88 -23.48 -0.93 22.83
CA TYR A 88 -22.69 -2.03 23.33
C TYR A 88 -22.09 -2.85 22.18
N PRO A 89 -20.75 -2.99 22.10
CA PRO A 89 -20.11 -3.85 21.11
C PRO A 89 -20.20 -5.32 21.56
N GLU A 90 -21.04 -6.09 20.88
CA GLU A 90 -21.28 -7.53 21.13
C GLU A 90 -20.26 -8.38 20.36
N LEU A 91 -18.98 -8.18 20.67
CA LEU A 91 -17.84 -8.90 20.10
C LEU A 91 -16.88 -9.34 21.20
N PRO A 92 -16.17 -10.47 21.05
CA PRO A 92 -15.05 -10.82 21.92
C PRO A 92 -13.97 -9.72 21.88
N TRP A 93 -13.08 -9.68 22.88
CA TRP A 93 -11.99 -8.70 22.92
C TRP A 93 -10.94 -9.00 21.83
N ASP A 94 -11.20 -8.56 20.62
CA ASP A 94 -10.36 -8.70 19.44
C ASP A 94 -10.11 -7.35 18.74
N LEU A 95 -9.37 -7.40 17.63
CA LEU A 95 -9.12 -6.24 16.78
C LEU A 95 -10.42 -5.58 16.30
N TRP A 96 -11.45 -6.38 15.97
CA TRP A 96 -12.73 -5.90 15.47
C TRP A 96 -13.49 -5.10 16.52
N ARG A 97 -13.50 -5.55 17.78
CA ARG A 97 -14.10 -4.82 18.89
C ARG A 97 -13.43 -3.47 19.10
N HIS A 98 -12.09 -3.41 19.07
CA HIS A 98 -11.36 -2.15 19.18
C HIS A 98 -11.75 -1.17 18.07
N ARG A 99 -11.75 -1.64 16.81
CA ARG A 99 -12.13 -0.81 15.65
C ARG A 99 -13.58 -0.36 15.70
N LEU A 100 -14.49 -1.23 16.14
CA LEU A 100 -15.90 -0.88 16.26
C LEU A 100 -16.13 0.18 17.35
N ILE A 101 -15.39 0.10 18.46
CA ILE A 101 -15.38 1.13 19.51
C ILE A 101 -14.88 2.46 18.93
N GLU A 102 -13.76 2.46 18.21
CA GLU A 102 -13.23 3.66 17.55
C GLU A 102 -14.26 4.28 16.60
N PHE A 103 -14.90 3.47 15.75
CA PHE A 103 -15.91 3.93 14.81
C PHE A 103 -17.13 4.52 15.51
N GLY A 104 -17.60 3.88 16.58
CA GLY A 104 -18.76 4.41 17.30
C GLY A 104 -18.42 5.70 18.06
N ILE A 105 -17.21 5.83 18.60
CA ILE A 105 -16.74 7.11 19.18
C ILE A 105 -16.72 8.20 18.09
N MET A 106 -16.17 7.89 16.90
CA MET A 106 -16.17 8.84 15.77
C MET A 106 -17.57 9.20 15.27
N ALA A 107 -18.52 8.26 15.33
CA ALA A 107 -19.93 8.50 15.00
C ALA A 107 -20.69 9.24 16.12
N GLY A 108 -20.05 9.53 17.26
CA GLY A 108 -20.65 10.21 18.40
C GLY A 108 -21.52 9.31 19.29
N ALA A 109 -21.43 7.98 19.17
CA ALA A 109 -22.09 7.04 20.05
C ALA A 109 -21.39 6.95 21.42
N ARG A 110 -22.15 6.66 22.48
CA ARG A 110 -21.63 6.45 23.83
C ARG A 110 -21.47 4.95 24.09
N MET A 111 -20.24 4.50 24.28
CA MET A 111 -19.96 3.10 24.60
C MET A 111 -20.37 2.80 26.04
N VAL A 112 -21.19 1.76 26.23
CA VAL A 112 -21.56 1.28 27.56
C VAL A 112 -20.87 -0.05 27.87
N PRO A 113 -20.43 -0.29 29.11
CA PRO A 113 -19.74 -1.51 29.50
C PRO A 113 -20.69 -2.70 29.69
N ASP A 114 -21.98 -2.44 29.89
CA ASP A 114 -23.02 -3.43 30.17
C ASP A 114 -24.08 -3.42 29.05
N PRO A 115 -24.40 -4.57 28.44
CA PRO A 115 -25.48 -4.66 27.45
C PRO A 115 -26.86 -4.26 27.98
N GLY A 116 -27.08 -4.24 29.30
CA GLY A 116 -28.33 -3.76 29.92
C GLY A 116 -28.51 -2.25 29.88
N GLN A 117 -27.44 -1.48 29.66
CA GLN A 117 -27.47 -0.01 29.57
C GLN A 117 -27.51 0.48 28.11
N ALA A 118 -27.47 -0.45 27.16
CA ALA A 118 -27.35 -0.18 25.74
C ALA A 118 -28.72 0.02 25.10
N GLN A 119 -28.83 1.02 24.24
CA GLN A 119 -29.97 1.20 23.34
C GLN A 119 -29.79 0.40 22.05
N VAL A 120 -28.55 0.15 21.66
CA VAL A 120 -28.19 -0.68 20.51
C VAL A 120 -27.06 -1.62 20.87
N ARG A 121 -27.19 -2.88 20.44
CA ARG A 121 -26.11 -3.86 20.41
C ARG A 121 -25.62 -3.97 18.99
N VAL A 122 -24.30 -3.96 18.83
CA VAL A 122 -23.68 -3.97 17.51
C VAL A 122 -22.66 -5.09 17.44
N LYS A 123 -22.76 -5.90 16.40
CA LYS A 123 -21.81 -6.98 16.10
C LYS A 123 -21.42 -6.94 14.63
N VAL A 124 -20.23 -7.45 14.34
CA VAL A 124 -19.74 -7.69 12.98
C VAL A 124 -19.86 -9.19 12.73
N VAL A 125 -20.48 -9.57 11.62
CA VAL A 125 -20.60 -10.96 11.20
C VAL A 125 -20.01 -11.14 9.82
N GLU A 126 -19.42 -12.30 9.58
CA GLU A 126 -19.05 -12.71 8.22
C GLU A 126 -20.32 -12.99 7.41
N ASP A 127 -20.40 -12.39 6.24
CA ASP A 127 -21.51 -12.58 5.30
C ASP A 127 -20.95 -12.65 3.87
N PRO A 128 -20.91 -13.84 3.26
CA PRO A 128 -20.44 -14.01 1.88
C PRO A 128 -21.23 -13.21 0.85
N ALA A 129 -22.47 -12.82 1.16
CA ALA A 129 -23.29 -11.99 0.29
C ALA A 129 -23.01 -10.48 0.44
N ALA A 130 -22.26 -10.08 1.48
CA ALA A 130 -21.88 -8.68 1.67
C ALA A 130 -20.71 -8.29 0.75
N PRO A 131 -20.67 -7.03 0.24
CA PRO A 131 -19.65 -6.59 -0.73
C PRO A 131 -18.20 -6.82 -0.31
N ASN A 132 -17.90 -6.77 0.99
CA ASN A 132 -16.57 -7.00 1.54
C ASN A 132 -16.49 -8.24 2.46
N GLY A 133 -17.47 -9.15 2.38
CA GLY A 133 -17.50 -10.39 3.16
C GLY A 133 -17.86 -10.22 4.64
N VAL A 134 -18.15 -8.99 5.09
CA VAL A 134 -18.58 -8.69 6.47
C VAL A 134 -19.80 -7.78 6.46
N ARG A 135 -20.64 -7.91 7.48
CA ARG A 135 -21.84 -7.08 7.67
C ARG A 135 -21.94 -6.61 9.11
N LEU A 136 -22.34 -5.35 9.27
CA LEU A 136 -22.73 -4.79 10.55
C LEU A 136 -24.17 -5.22 10.89
N VAL A 137 -24.38 -5.80 12.06
CA VAL A 137 -25.71 -6.11 12.58
C VAL A 137 -25.96 -5.24 13.81
N VAL A 138 -26.95 -4.35 13.68
CA VAL A 138 -27.40 -3.47 14.76
C VAL A 138 -28.75 -3.96 15.27
N THR A 139 -28.78 -4.37 16.53
CA THR A 139 -30.00 -4.80 17.23
C THR A 139 -30.41 -3.70 18.20
N ARG A 140 -31.61 -3.13 18.04
CA ARG A 140 -32.15 -2.18 19.01
C ARG A 140 -32.62 -2.94 20.25
N VAL A 141 -32.19 -2.48 21.41
CA VAL A 141 -32.54 -3.05 22.71
C VAL A 141 -33.16 -1.91 23.49
N GLY A 142 -34.48 -1.87 23.49
CA GLY A 142 -35.29 -0.87 24.19
C GLY A 142 -35.94 -1.52 25.39
#